data_AF-A0A0P7CFJ6-F1
#
_entry.id   AF-A0A0P7CFJ6-F1
#
_cell.length_a   1.000
_cell.length_b   1.000
_cell.length_c   1.000
_cell.angle_alpha   90.00
_cell.angle_beta   90.00
_cell.angle_gamma   90.00
#
_symmetry.space_group_name_H-M   'P 1'
#
loop_
_entity.id
_entity.type
_entity.pdbx_description
1 polymer ?
#
loop_
_entity_poly.entity_id
_entity_poly.type
_entity_poly.pdbx_seq_one_letter_code
_entity_poly.pdbx_strand_id
1 'polypeptide(L)' 'MTALWALVGARSGEVLSYQGRAIVHGDRAELEFLFPASRVVPCPTDLVATSMPLSVHPGMAAVRFPLRKEDYR' A
#
# COMPACT_ATOMS: atom_id res chain seq x y z
N MET A 1 -18.41 -2.79 -1.87
CA MET A 1 -17.07 -3.27 -2.26
C MET A 1 -16.06 -2.32 -1.65
N THR A 2 -15.20 -2.80 -0.75
CA THR A 2 -14.11 -1.99 -0.19
C THR A 2 -13.12 -1.69 -1.31
N ALA A 3 -12.94 -0.41 -1.64
CA ALA A 3 -11.96 -0.01 -2.65
C ALA A 3 -10.55 -0.26 -2.11
N LEU A 4 -9.75 -1.05 -2.83
CA LEU A 4 -8.33 -1.22 -2.53
C LEU A 4 -7.54 -0.07 -3.16
N TRP A 5 -6.51 0.38 -2.45
CA TRP A 5 -5.61 1.43 -2.87
C TRP A 5 -4.23 0.85 -3.12
N ALA A 6 -3.58 1.29 -4.19
CA ALA A 6 -2.24 0.86 -4.57
C ALA A 6 -1.27 2.05 -4.54
N LEU A 7 -0.01 1.76 -4.25
CA LEU A 7 1.08 2.74 -4.31
C LEU A 7 1.68 2.78 -5.70
N VAL A 8 1.99 3.98 -6.19
CA VAL A 8 2.72 4.20 -7.44
C VAL A 8 4.11 4.73 -7.10
N GLY A 9 5.14 4.08 -7.64
CA GLY A 9 6.52 4.49 -7.47
C GLY A 9 6.76 5.86 -8.09
N ALA A 10 7.28 6.82 -7.32
CA ALA A 10 7.51 8.18 -7.79
C ALA A 10 8.47 8.27 -8.99
N ARG A 11 9.33 7.27 -9.19
CA ARG A 11 10.32 7.23 -10.29
C ARG A 11 9.83 6.43 -11.50
N SER A 12 9.21 5.28 -11.28
CA SER A 12 8.74 4.40 -12.37
C SER A 12 7.39 4.85 -12.94
N GLY A 13 6.55 5.51 -12.15
CA GLY A 13 5.16 5.78 -12.52
C GLY A 13 4.28 4.51 -12.52
N GLU A 14 4.82 3.37 -12.10
CA GLU A 14 4.15 2.07 -12.07
C GLU A 14 3.71 1.71 -10.65
N VAL A 15 2.71 0.83 -10.56
CA VAL A 15 2.24 0.28 -9.27
C VAL A 15 3.39 -0.49 -8.61
N LEU A 16 3.68 -0.16 -7.36
CA LEU A 16 4.66 -0.87 -6.57
C LEU A 16 4.20 -2.31 -6.38
N SER A 17 5.10 -3.23 -6.70
CA SER A 17 4.89 -4.65 -6.55
C SER A 17 6.03 -5.28 -5.77
N TYR A 18 5.71 -6.37 -5.09
CA TYR A 18 6.67 -7.21 -4.37
C TYR A 18 6.46 -8.66 -4.79
N GLN A 19 7.53 -9.31 -5.26
CA GLN A 19 7.47 -10.69 -5.77
C GLN A 19 6.39 -10.89 -6.85
N GLY A 20 6.22 -9.91 -7.73
CA GLY A 20 5.21 -9.93 -8.79
C GLY A 20 3.77 -9.66 -8.32
N ARG A 21 3.56 -9.29 -7.05
CA ARG A 21 2.25 -8.95 -6.49
C ARG A 21 2.11 -7.48 -6.20
N ALA A 22 1.04 -6.85 -6.68
CA ALA A 22 0.78 -5.43 -6.43
C ALA A 22 0.55 -5.17 -4.94
N ILE A 23 1.25 -4.21 -4.36
CA ILE A 23 1.09 -3.86 -2.94
C ILE A 23 -0.16 -3.00 -2.80
N VAL A 24 -1.10 -3.45 -1.97
CA VAL A 24 -2.39 -2.78 -1.78
C VAL A 24 -2.74 -2.57 -0.31
N HIS A 25 -3.62 -1.61 -0.05
CA HIS A 25 -4.17 -1.37 1.28
C HIS A 25 -5.63 -0.95 1.23
N GLY A 26 -6.36 -1.17 2.33
CA GLY A 26 -7.77 -0.80 2.46
C GLY A 26 -8.00 0.68 2.76
N ASP A 27 -7.00 1.37 3.30
CA ASP A 27 -7.08 2.77 3.69
C ASP A 27 -6.09 3.63 2.90
N ARG A 28 -6.61 4.64 2.19
CA ARG A 28 -5.77 5.57 1.42
C ARG A 28 -4.91 6.44 2.33
N ALA A 29 -5.47 6.95 3.43
CA ALA A 29 -4.79 7.88 4.31
C ALA A 29 -3.60 7.20 5.03
N GLU A 30 -3.73 5.91 5.38
CA GLU A 30 -2.63 5.15 5.96
C GLU A 30 -1.47 4.97 4.96
N LEU A 31 -1.77 4.75 3.67
CA LEU A 31 -0.74 4.70 2.63
C LEU A 31 -0.05 6.05 2.43
N GLU A 32 -0.81 7.15 2.37
CA GLU A 32 -0.27 8.49 2.21
C GLU A 32 0.59 8.90 3.42
N PHE A 33 0.22 8.46 4.63
CA PHE A 33 1.01 8.69 5.84
C PHE A 33 2.35 7.94 5.84
N LEU A 34 2.33 6.64 5.51
CA LEU A 34 3.55 5.82 5.49
C LEU A 34 4.48 6.18 4.33
N PHE A 35 3.92 6.56 3.18
CA PHE A 35 4.65 6.81 1.96
C PHE A 35 4.33 8.19 1.37
N PRO A 36 4.71 9.29 2.05
CA PRO A 36 4.33 10.64 1.66
C PRO A 36 4.93 11.07 0.31
N ALA A 37 6.00 10.41 -0.14
CA ALA A 37 6.63 10.68 -1.44
C ALA A 37 6.02 9.86 -2.60
N SER A 38 5.13 8.91 -2.31
CA SER A 38 4.52 8.03 -3.30
C SER A 38 3.11 8.50 -3.62
N ARG A 39 2.67 8.29 -4.86
CA ARG A 39 1.29 8.59 -5.26
C ARG A 39 0.39 7.40 -4.92
N VAL A 40 -0.74 7.64 -4.28
CA VAL A 40 -1.75 6.61 -4.01
C VAL A 40 -2.87 6.69 -5.06
N VAL A 41 -3.21 5.56 -5.66
CA VAL A 41 -4.26 5.45 -6.68
C VAL A 41 -5.21 4.30 -6.36
N PRO A 42 -6.44 4.29 -6.89
CA PRO A 42 -7.29 3.09 -6.82
C PRO A 42 -6.57 1.90 -7.44
N CYS A 43 -6.64 0.74 -6.79
CA CYS A 43 -6.01 -0.48 -7.29
C CYS A 43 -6.65 -0.87 -8.65
N PRO A 44 -5.86 -1.03 -9.72
CA PRO A 44 -6.35 -1.54 -11.00
C PRO A 44 -6.99 -2.92 -10.84
N THR A 45 -8.17 -3.13 -11.44
CA THR A 45 -8.97 -4.35 -11.26
C THR A 45 -8.22 -5.62 -11.68
N ASP A 46 -7.36 -5.52 -12.70
CA ASP A 46 -6.48 -6.58 -13.19
C ASP A 46 -5.43 -7.02 -12.16
N LEU A 47 -4.99 -6.11 -11.30
CA LEU A 47 -4.01 -6.38 -10.25
C LEU A 47 -4.63 -6.84 -8.93
N VAL A 48 -5.94 -6.65 -8.74
CA VAL A 48 -6.64 -7.05 -7.50
C VAL A 48 -6.44 -8.55 -7.23
N ALA A 49 -6.56 -9.39 -8.25
CA ALA A 49 -6.44 -10.85 -8.12
C ALA A 49 -5.03 -11.32 -7.73
N THR A 50 -4.01 -10.55 -8.10
CA THR A 50 -2.59 -10.84 -7.81
C THR A 50 -2.01 -9.90 -6.75
N SER A 51 -2.86 -9.19 -6.02
CA SER A 51 -2.44 -8.20 -5.05
C SER A 51 -1.99 -8.84 -3.72
N MET A 52 -1.18 -8.08 -2.99
CA MET A 52 -0.69 -8.44 -1.67
C MET A 52 -1.00 -7.28 -0.70
N PRO A 53 -1.71 -7.53 0.41
CA PRO A 53 -1.92 -6.52 1.44
C PRO A 53 -0.59 -5.99 1.98
N LEU A 54 -0.51 -4.69 2.23
CA LEU A 54 0.70 -4.06 2.78
C LEU A 54 1.11 -4.69 4.12
N SER A 55 0.14 -5.10 4.94
CA SER A 55 0.37 -5.74 6.24
C SER A 55 1.11 -7.08 6.18
N VAL A 56 1.10 -7.77 5.04
CA VAL A 56 1.86 -9.03 4.87
C VAL A 56 3.22 -8.82 4.23
N HIS A 57 3.56 -7.59 3.84
CA HIS A 57 4.87 -7.27 3.28
C HIS A 57 5.95 -7.43 4.37
N PRO A 58 7.06 -8.13 4.13
CA PRO A 58 8.07 -8.38 5.16
C PRO A 58 8.72 -7.10 5.69
N GLY A 59 8.88 -6.09 4.83
CA GLY A 59 9.33 -4.75 5.24
C GLY A 59 8.33 -3.96 6.10
N MET A 60 7.10 -4.47 6.27
CA MET A 60 6.04 -3.90 7.11
C MET A 60 5.72 -4.76 8.32
N ALA A 61 6.51 -5.81 8.60
CA ALA A 61 6.29 -6.70 9.75
C ALA A 61 6.33 -5.97 11.11
N ALA A 62 7.03 -4.84 11.19
CA ALA A 62 7.10 -4.00 12.38
C ALA A 62 5.92 -3.00 12.50
N VAL A 63 5.15 -2.80 11.42
CA VAL A 63 4.04 -1.84 11.38
C VAL A 63 2.74 -2.54 11.78
N ARG A 64 2.04 -1.95 12.74
CA ARG A 64 0.71 -2.41 13.17
C ARG A 64 -0.36 -1.61 12.44
N PHE A 65 -1.30 -2.32 11.84
CA PHE A 65 -2.47 -1.74 11.18
C PHE A 65 -3.74 -2.02 12.00
N PRO A 66 -4.67 -1.06 12.15
CA PRO A 66 -4.62 0.31 11.63
C PRO A 66 -3.58 1.17 12.34
N LEU A 67 -3.07 2.18 11.64
CA LEU A 67 -2.02 3.07 12.15
C LEU A 67 -2.52 3.88 13.33
N ARG A 68 -1.76 3.87 14.43
CA ARG A 68 -2.04 4.73 15.59
C ARG A 68 -0.95 5.76 15.69
N LYS A 69 -1.33 7.03 15.92
CA LYS A 69 -0.37 8.13 16.11
C LYS A 69 0.65 7.85 17.22
N GLU A 70 0.25 7.06 18.22
CA GLU A 70 1.09 6.64 19.35
C GLU A 70 2.28 5.77 18.93
N ASP A 71 2.17 5.04 17.81
CA ASP A 71 3.23 4.15 17.30
C ASP A 71 4.36 4.92 16.57
N TYR A 72 4.19 6.22 16.33
CA TYR A 72 5.09 7.06 15.50
C TYR A 72 5.62 8.30 16.23
N ARG A 73 5.62 8.29 17.57
CA ARG A 73 6.10 9.38 18.44
C ARG A 73 7.52 9.12 18.94
#